data_AF-A0A482XN68-F1
#
_entry.id   AF-A0A482XN68-F1
#
_cell.length_a   1.000
_cell.length_b   1.000
_cell.length_c   1.000
_cell.angle_alpha   90.00
_cell.angle_beta   90.00
_cell.angle_gamma   90.00
#
_symmetry.space_group_name_H-M   'P 1'
#
loop_
_entity.id
_entity.type
_entity.pdbx_description
1 polymer ?
#
loop_
_entity_poly.entity_id
_entity_poly.type
_entity_poly.pdbx_seq_one_letter_code
_entity_poly.pdbx_strand_id
1 'polypeptide(L)'
;MPNHPIMFLFSVNNRTHAFTLTSNTLGQNPVPSNVGSSCNSDFLIIPCVSSQSRNCVDRICGGTLSVDSTTNEAVLTSNVKPFRISFHSNNVESPNDMGNRGFCIEYVQQPCTNNLVQYVNGNNNF
;
A
#
# COMPACT_ATOMS: atom_id res chain seq x y z
N MET A 1 7.46 -31.38 -0.24
CA MET A 1 7.01 -30.37 -1.23
C MET A 1 8.03 -29.24 -1.19
N PRO A 2 8.62 -28.80 -2.32
CA PRO A 2 9.61 -27.72 -2.29
C PRO A 2 8.89 -26.41 -1.99
N ASN A 3 9.30 -25.73 -0.92
CA ASN A 3 8.83 -24.40 -0.52
C ASN A 3 9.19 -23.38 -1.62
N HIS A 4 8.33 -23.22 -2.62
CA HIS A 4 8.49 -22.15 -3.58
C HIS A 4 8.34 -20.80 -2.84
N PRO A 5 9.22 -19.83 -3.12
CA PRO A 5 9.03 -18.48 -2.59
C PRO A 5 7.69 -17.95 -3.14
N ILE A 6 6.93 -17.25 -2.30
CA ILE A 6 5.64 -16.64 -2.69
C ILE A 6 5.83 -15.14 -2.54
N MET A 7 5.30 -14.40 -3.51
CA MET A 7 5.24 -12.95 -3.50
C MET A 7 3.77 -12.52 -3.49
N PHE A 8 3.49 -11.46 -2.74
CA PHE A 8 2.20 -10.79 -2.67
C PHE A 8 2.33 -9.50 -3.46
N LEU A 9 1.45 -9.31 -4.44
CA LEU A 9 1.31 -8.05 -5.18
C LEU A 9 0.11 -7.28 -4.62
N PHE A 10 0.26 -5.97 -4.45
CA PHE A 10 -0.79 -5.07 -3.94
C PHE A 10 -1.08 -3.97 -4.93
N SER A 11 -2.35 -3.65 -5.11
CA SER A 11 -2.79 -2.45 -5.82
C SER A 11 -4.02 -1.85 -5.15
N VAL A 12 -4.26 -0.58 -5.41
CA VAL A 12 -5.51 0.09 -5.05
C VAL A 12 -6.61 -0.46 -5.95
N ASN A 13 -7.82 -0.63 -5.41
CA ASN A 13 -8.96 -0.96 -6.26
C ASN A 13 -9.41 0.26 -7.08
N ASN A 14 -10.23 0.06 -8.12
CA ASN A 14 -10.66 1.15 -9.03
C ASN A 14 -11.73 2.09 -8.41
N ARG A 15 -11.62 2.42 -7.13
CA ARG A 15 -12.48 3.40 -6.44
C ARG A 15 -11.69 4.68 -6.19
N THR A 16 -12.36 5.82 -6.31
CA THR A 16 -11.77 7.10 -5.95
C THR A 16 -11.46 7.15 -4.44
N HIS A 17 -10.26 7.60 -4.08
CA HIS A 17 -9.78 7.70 -2.69
C HIS A 17 -9.81 6.36 -1.93
N ALA A 18 -9.45 5.28 -2.60
CA ALA A 18 -9.42 3.95 -2.02
C ALA A 18 -8.29 3.73 -1.01
N PHE A 19 -7.34 4.66 -0.86
CA PHE A 19 -6.35 4.64 0.21
C PHE A 19 -6.16 6.03 0.81
N THR A 20 -6.71 6.26 2.01
CA THR A 20 -6.59 7.52 2.76
C THR A 20 -6.59 7.22 4.27
N LEU A 21 -5.41 7.28 4.89
CA LEU A 21 -5.21 6.92 6.29
C LEU A 21 -4.76 8.09 7.16
N THR A 22 -3.98 9.03 6.63
CA THR A 22 -3.39 10.12 7.42
C THR A 22 -3.26 11.35 6.54
N SER A 23 -3.21 12.53 7.16
CA SER A 23 -3.29 13.87 6.56
C SER A 23 -4.73 14.30 6.24
N ASN A 24 -4.85 15.53 5.74
CA ASN A 24 -6.12 16.15 5.40
C ASN A 24 -6.48 15.84 3.95
N THR A 25 -7.42 14.93 3.77
CA THR A 25 -7.96 14.48 2.48
C THR A 25 -9.37 15.04 2.20
N LEU A 26 -9.81 16.09 2.91
CA LEU A 26 -11.09 16.76 2.63
C LEU A 26 -11.08 17.50 1.28
N GLY A 27 -9.90 17.90 0.81
CA GLY A 27 -9.73 18.50 -0.52
C GLY A 27 -9.83 17.47 -1.64
N GLN A 28 -10.07 17.95 -2.86
CA GLN A 28 -10.02 17.11 -4.07
C GLN A 28 -8.58 16.82 -4.54
N ASN A 29 -7.58 17.48 -3.96
CA ASN A 29 -6.19 17.30 -4.34
C ASN A 29 -5.63 15.99 -3.78
N PRO A 30 -4.89 15.21 -4.58
CA PRO A 30 -4.19 14.03 -4.09
C PRO A 30 -3.24 14.36 -2.95
N VAL A 31 -3.25 13.52 -1.92
CA VAL A 31 -2.34 13.63 -0.77
C VAL A 31 -1.26 12.55 -0.92
N PRO A 32 0.03 12.91 -0.82
CA PRO A 32 1.11 11.95 -1.04
C PRO A 32 1.14 10.85 0.01
N SER A 33 1.83 9.76 -0.33
CA SER A 33 2.10 8.69 0.63
C SER A 33 3.21 9.08 1.63
N ASN A 34 3.15 8.45 2.80
CA ASN A 34 4.18 8.47 3.83
C ASN A 34 4.51 7.02 4.20
N VAL A 35 5.74 6.78 4.67
CA VAL A 35 6.19 5.42 5.02
C VAL A 35 7.10 5.38 6.23
N GLY A 36 7.14 4.22 6.89
CA GLY A 36 8.02 3.96 8.01
C GLY A 36 7.75 4.89 9.19
N SER A 37 8.79 5.53 9.72
CA SER A 37 8.71 6.38 10.92
C SER A 37 7.97 7.71 10.71
N SER A 38 7.63 8.10 9.48
CA SER A 38 6.74 9.24 9.27
C SER A 38 5.26 8.90 9.49
N CYS A 39 4.93 7.61 9.57
CA CYS A 39 3.60 7.12 9.88
C CYS A 39 3.40 6.93 11.39
N ASN A 40 2.98 8.00 12.07
CA ASN A 40 2.80 8.04 13.52
C ASN A 40 1.33 8.19 13.98
N SER A 41 0.40 8.50 13.06
CA SER A 41 -1.04 8.51 13.34
C SER A 41 -1.66 7.17 12.94
N ASP A 42 -2.26 7.09 11.75
CA ASP A 42 -2.92 5.88 11.28
C ASP A 42 -2.16 5.29 10.10
N PHE A 43 -1.94 3.98 10.13
CA PHE A 43 -1.11 3.34 9.12
C PHE A 43 -1.43 1.87 8.94
N LEU A 44 -1.13 1.43 7.73
CA LEU A 44 -1.18 0.03 7.35
C LEU A 44 0.22 -0.58 7.50
N ILE A 45 0.30 -1.69 8.20
CA ILE A 45 1.51 -2.50 8.30
C ILE A 45 1.43 -3.64 7.29
N ILE A 46 2.33 -3.64 6.32
CA ILE A 46 2.58 -4.74 5.39
C ILE A 46 4.07 -5.09 5.52
N PRO A 47 4.43 -6.29 6.02
CA PRO A 47 5.83 -6.64 6.24
C PRO A 47 6.66 -6.55 4.96
N CYS A 48 7.78 -5.81 5.01
CA CYS A 48 8.77 -5.69 3.94
C CYS A 48 8.15 -5.35 2.57
N VAL A 49 7.28 -4.34 2.53
CA VAL A 49 6.66 -3.89 1.29
C VAL A 49 7.64 -3.07 0.45
N SER A 50 7.62 -3.28 -0.87
CA SER A 50 8.61 -2.75 -1.80
C SER A 50 7.98 -2.27 -3.11
N SER A 51 8.65 -1.34 -3.79
CA SER A 51 8.43 -0.91 -5.18
C SER A 51 9.73 -1.03 -5.98
N GLN A 52 9.82 -0.42 -7.16
CA GLN A 52 11.08 -0.37 -7.93
C GLN A 52 12.16 0.49 -7.26
N SER A 53 11.76 1.56 -6.59
CA SER A 53 12.68 2.58 -6.05
C SER A 53 12.92 2.45 -4.55
N ARG A 54 12.07 1.74 -3.82
CA ARG A 54 12.23 1.56 -2.37
C ARG A 54 11.91 0.13 -1.97
N ASN A 55 12.80 -0.46 -1.17
CA ASN A 55 12.68 -1.84 -0.72
C ASN A 55 12.47 -1.92 0.79
N CYS A 56 11.60 -2.84 1.19
CA CYS A 56 11.42 -3.32 2.54
C CYS A 56 11.08 -2.23 3.58
N VAL A 57 9.98 -1.51 3.37
CA VAL A 57 9.36 -0.70 4.43
C VAL A 57 8.28 -1.52 5.15
N ASP A 58 7.83 -1.07 6.31
CA ASP A 58 6.88 -1.81 7.16
C ASP A 58 5.55 -1.08 7.32
N ARG A 59 5.55 0.26 7.33
CA ARG A 59 4.35 1.11 7.50
C ARG A 59 4.10 1.95 6.26
N ILE A 60 2.84 2.07 5.86
CA ILE A 60 2.35 2.97 4.80
C ILE A 60 1.17 3.76 5.35
N CYS A 61 1.17 5.07 5.11
CA CYS A 61 0.07 5.99 5.46
C CYS A 61 0.01 7.15 4.44
N GLY A 62 -0.83 8.14 4.69
CA GLY A 62 -1.09 9.25 3.75
C GLY A 62 -2.35 9.02 2.92
N GLY A 63 -2.42 9.66 1.75
CA GLY A 63 -3.59 9.61 0.86
C GLY A 63 -3.37 8.88 -0.47
N THR A 64 -2.26 8.15 -0.60
CA THR A 64 -1.91 7.38 -1.80
C THR A 64 -1.24 6.07 -1.37
N LEU A 65 -1.60 4.94 -1.99
CA LEU A 65 -0.87 3.68 -1.78
C LEU A 65 0.42 3.69 -2.61
N SER A 66 1.53 4.03 -1.97
CA SER A 66 2.86 4.05 -2.58
C SER A 66 3.93 4.06 -1.50
N VAL A 67 5.10 3.48 -1.77
CA VAL A 67 6.27 3.56 -0.86
C VAL A 67 7.26 4.67 -1.21
N ASP A 68 6.99 5.38 -2.30
CA ASP A 68 7.90 6.36 -2.91
C ASP A 68 7.57 7.81 -2.56
N SER A 69 6.68 8.02 -1.58
CA SER A 69 6.26 9.36 -1.12
C SER A 69 5.73 10.24 -2.25
N THR A 70 4.83 9.69 -3.07
CA THR A 70 4.25 10.33 -4.24
C THR A 70 2.72 10.40 -4.12
N THR A 71 2.10 11.19 -5.00
CA THR A 71 0.64 11.18 -5.23
C THR A 71 0.20 10.21 -6.32
N ASN A 72 1.14 9.42 -6.85
CA ASN A 72 0.87 8.42 -7.88
C ASN A 72 0.82 7.05 -7.20
N GLU A 73 -0.29 6.35 -7.37
CA GLU A 73 -0.45 5.00 -6.86
C GLU A 73 0.56 4.05 -7.51
N ALA A 74 1.01 3.06 -6.75
CA ALA A 74 1.98 2.06 -7.21
C ALA A 74 1.51 0.65 -6.89
N VAL A 75 1.89 -0.29 -7.75
CA VAL A 75 1.82 -1.72 -7.43
C VAL A 75 2.98 -2.06 -6.51
N LEU A 76 2.68 -2.62 -5.35
CA LEU A 76 3.67 -2.94 -4.32
C LEU A 76 3.86 -4.45 -4.19
N THR A 77 5.01 -4.87 -3.67
CA THR A 77 5.32 -6.29 -3.44
C THR A 77 5.75 -6.58 -2.01
N SER A 78 5.47 -7.79 -1.52
CA SER A 78 6.05 -8.35 -0.30
C SER A 78 6.32 -9.83 -0.49
N ASN A 79 7.42 -10.35 0.06
CA ASN A 79 7.79 -11.77 0.02
C ASN A 79 7.80 -12.42 1.42
N VAL A 80 7.26 -11.73 2.43
CA VAL A 80 7.30 -12.18 3.83
C VAL A 80 6.19 -13.20 4.12
N LYS A 81 6.57 -14.25 4.85
CA LYS A 81 5.66 -15.27 5.39
C LYS A 81 5.79 -15.33 6.92
N PRO A 82 4.69 -15.51 7.67
CA PRO A 82 3.31 -15.51 7.20
C PRO A 82 2.91 -14.12 6.70
N PHE A 83 2.05 -14.08 5.68
CA PHE A 83 1.50 -12.81 5.22
C PHE A 83 0.47 -12.31 6.21
N ARG A 84 0.70 -11.09 6.70
CA ARG A 84 -0.17 -10.43 7.68
C ARG A 84 -0.26 -8.95 7.31
N ILE A 85 -1.49 -8.46 7.26
CA ILE A 85 -1.78 -7.03 7.23
C ILE A 85 -2.27 -6.64 8.61
N SER A 86 -1.76 -5.55 9.16
CA SER A 86 -2.26 -4.99 10.41
C SER A 86 -2.57 -3.52 10.21
N PHE A 87 -3.68 -3.05 10.75
CA PHE A 87 -4.03 -1.63 10.74
C PHE A 87 -3.82 -1.06 12.15
N HIS A 88 -3.23 0.12 12.24
CA HIS A 88 -3.11 0.89 13.46
C HIS A 88 -3.81 2.23 13.28
N SER A 89 -4.52 2.67 14.30
CA SER A 89 -5.05 4.03 14.40
C SER A 89 -4.81 4.57 15.80
N ASN A 90 -4.55 5.87 15.89
CA ASN A 90 -4.29 6.57 17.16
C ASN A 90 -5.55 7.21 17.78
N ASN A 91 -6.72 7.07 17.14
CA ASN A 91 -8.00 7.64 17.56
C ASN A 91 -8.04 9.19 17.58
N VAL A 92 -7.24 9.86 16.73
CA VAL A 92 -7.20 11.33 16.59
C VAL A 92 -7.29 11.74 15.11
N GLU A 93 -8.49 12.14 14.68
CA GLU A 93 -8.78 12.49 13.27
C GLU A 93 -8.77 14.01 13.00
N SER A 94 -8.57 14.85 14.01
CA SER A 94 -8.70 16.31 13.89
C SER A 94 -7.66 17.02 14.75
N PRO A 95 -7.06 18.13 14.27
CA PRO A 95 -7.41 18.88 13.05
C PRO A 95 -6.65 18.47 11.78
N ASN A 96 -5.71 17.51 11.88
CA ASN A 96 -4.76 17.24 10.79
C ASN A 96 -5.10 16.01 9.95
N ASP A 97 -5.79 15.02 10.52
CA ASP A 97 -6.07 13.72 9.89
C ASP A 97 -7.55 13.62 9.45
N MET A 98 -7.99 14.59 8.66
CA MET A 98 -9.40 14.76 8.31
C MET A 98 -9.76 14.18 6.93
N GLY A 99 -10.93 13.56 6.83
CA GLY A 99 -11.48 13.10 5.55
C GLY A 99 -10.98 11.73 5.09
N ASN A 100 -10.21 11.04 5.94
CA ASN A 100 -9.70 9.69 5.71
C ASN A 100 -10.85 8.69 5.57
N ARG A 101 -10.80 7.83 4.56
CA ARG A 101 -11.82 6.82 4.22
C ARG A 101 -11.35 5.39 4.47
N GLY A 102 -10.13 5.22 4.99
CA GLY A 102 -9.51 3.93 5.19
C GLY A 102 -8.80 3.43 3.93
N PHE A 103 -8.79 2.11 3.75
CA PHE A 103 -8.10 1.45 2.64
C PHE A 103 -8.96 0.38 1.99
N CYS A 104 -8.84 0.25 0.68
CA CYS A 104 -9.42 -0.79 -0.14
C CYS A 104 -8.35 -1.28 -1.12
N ILE A 105 -7.72 -2.39 -0.78
CA ILE A 105 -6.59 -2.95 -1.50
C ILE A 105 -6.93 -4.32 -2.04
N GLU A 106 -6.39 -4.65 -3.20
CA GLU A 106 -6.44 -5.97 -3.79
C GLU A 106 -5.06 -6.62 -3.68
N TYR A 107 -5.02 -7.93 -3.44
CA TYR A 107 -3.77 -8.66 -3.44
C TYR A 107 -3.85 -10.01 -4.15
N VAL A 108 -2.75 -10.38 -4.82
CA VAL A 108 -2.58 -11.67 -5.49
C VAL A 108 -1.33 -12.34 -4.97
N GLN A 109 -1.45 -13.62 -4.62
CA GLN A 109 -0.31 -14.49 -4.34
C GLN A 109 0.24 -15.04 -5.65
N GLN A 110 1.51 -14.77 -5.93
CA GLN A 110 2.22 -15.34 -7.07
C GLN A 110 3.36 -16.24 -6.60
N PRO A 111 3.58 -17.41 -7.22
CA PRO A 111 4.84 -18.12 -7.07
C PRO A 111 5.96 -17.21 -7.58
N CYS A 112 7.06 -17.15 -6.84
CA CYS A 112 8.27 -16.47 -7.31
C CYS A 112 8.85 -17.28 -8.47
N THR A 113 8.44 -16.95 -9.69
CA THR A 113 9.10 -17.38 -10.91
C THR A 113 10.12 -16.31 -11.29
N ASN A 114 11.28 -16.69 -11.82
CA ASN A 114 12.37 -15.78 -12.17
C ASN A 114 12.04 -14.77 -13.30
N ASN A 115 10.77 -14.61 -13.66
CA ASN A 115 10.32 -13.71 -14.70
C ASN A 115 9.57 -12.55 -14.07
N LEU A 116 10.24 -11.40 -14.06
CA LEU A 116 9.72 -10.03 -14.00
C LEU A 116 8.19 -9.98 -13.90
N VAL A 117 7.69 -9.56 -12.73
CA VAL A 117 6.31 -9.06 -12.61
C VAL A 117 6.14 -7.98 -13.67
N GLN A 118 5.48 -8.30 -14.77
CA GLN A 118 4.97 -7.27 -15.66
C GLN A 118 3.86 -6.56 -14.89
N TYR A 119 4.07 -5.28 -14.64
CA TYR A 119 3.04 -4.36 -14.18
C TYR A 119 1.87 -4.46 -15.16
N VAL A 120 0.81 -5.17 -14.76
CA VAL A 120 -0.42 -5.24 -15.55
C VAL A 120 -1.12 -3.90 -15.37
N ASN A 121 -0.75 -2.92 -16.19
CA ASN A 121 -1.64 -1.80 -16.49
C ASN A 121 -2.91 -2.41 -17.10
N GLY A 122 -4.05 -2.11 -16.48
CA GLY A 122 -5.33 -2.78 -16.71
C GLY A 122 -5.64 -3.04 -18.18
N ASN A 123 -5.67 -4.33 -18.53
CA ASN A 123 -6.43 -4.93 -19.63
C ASN A 123 -6.06 -6.42 -19.68
N ASN A 124 -6.58 -7.22 -18.75
CA ASN A 124 -6.72 -8.65 -18.99
C ASN A 124 -8.10 -9.06 -18.49
N ASN A 125 -9.03 -9.14 -19.45
CA ASN A 125 -10.24 -9.91 -19.29
C ASN A 125 -9.85 -11.36 -18.96
N PHE A 126 -10.33 -11.85 -17.83
CA PHE A 126 -10.63 -13.28 -17.67
C PHE A 126 -12.09 -13.51 -18.05
#